data_AF-A0A1F9ZF19-F1
#
_entry.id   AF-A0A1F9ZF19-F1
#
_cell.length_a   1.000
_cell.length_b   1.000
_cell.length_c   1.000
_cell.angle_alpha   90.00
_cell.angle_beta   90.00
_cell.angle_gamma   90.00
#
_symmetry.space_group_name_H-M   'P 1'
#
loop_
_entity.id
_entity.type
_entity.pdbx_description
1 polymer ?
#
loop_
_entity_poly.entity_id
_entity_poly.type
_entity_poly.pdbx_seq_one_letter_code
_entity_poly.pdbx_strand_id
1 'polypeptide(L)'
;MQPPQQPQQPMPPQQPWPQQQWPQQPYPQQPYPQQPYAPPPAKDSGGKTIIIVIAVIVIVIVAVIAAVAAAFYLLAAPVINNATQLRVVMTPDSSNWTVTVLTAPNGLLPSTTYLTILNPTGGTSLARTAFSSLNWPVHHVEFDHQNPLSSQIGTGDQLTIDSVRYVTGSVMQISNSGGILLSQNLQ
;
A
#
# COMPACT_ATOMS: atom_id res chain seq x y z
N MET A 1 -7.15 10.13 -101.28
CA MET A 1 -8.45 9.58 -100.83
C MET A 1 -9.33 10.76 -100.48
N GLN A 2 -10.32 11.06 -101.32
CA GLN A 2 -11.33 12.10 -101.09
C GLN A 2 -12.69 11.40 -100.95
N PRO A 3 -13.50 11.71 -99.92
CA PRO A 3 -14.83 11.14 -99.79
C PRO A 3 -15.80 11.76 -100.82
N PRO A 4 -16.78 10.97 -101.32
CA PRO A 4 -17.72 11.41 -102.36
C PRO A 4 -18.75 12.42 -101.84
N GLN A 5 -19.07 13.39 -102.70
CA GLN A 5 -20.08 14.43 -102.47
C GLN A 5 -21.49 13.81 -102.40
N GLN A 6 -22.24 14.11 -101.34
CA GLN A 6 -23.65 13.74 -101.23
C GLN A 6 -24.56 14.76 -101.96
N PRO A 7 -25.67 14.33 -102.58
CA PRO A 7 -26.54 15.21 -103.36
C PRO A 7 -27.39 16.13 -102.47
N GLN A 8 -27.51 17.41 -102.86
CA GLN A 8 -28.44 18.37 -102.27
C GLN A 8 -29.88 18.02 -102.66
N GLN A 9 -30.75 17.80 -101.68
CA GLN A 9 -32.20 17.66 -101.87
C GLN A 9 -32.90 19.04 -101.74
N PRO A 10 -33.87 19.38 -102.61
CA PRO A 10 -34.58 20.66 -102.54
C PRO A 10 -35.64 20.66 -101.42
N MET A 11 -35.67 21.76 -100.65
CA MET A 11 -36.70 22.00 -99.63
C MET A 11 -38.04 22.39 -100.29
N PRO A 12 -39.18 21.79 -99.88
CA PRO A 12 -40.51 22.24 -100.30
C PRO A 12 -40.99 23.50 -99.54
N PRO A 13 -41.91 24.29 -100.13
CA PRO A 13 -42.27 25.62 -99.64
C PRO A 13 -43.11 25.61 -98.35
N GLN A 14 -42.85 26.57 -97.47
CA GLN A 14 -43.60 26.80 -96.23
C GLN A 14 -44.97 27.45 -96.52
N GLN A 15 -46.03 26.90 -95.93
CA GLN A 15 -47.35 27.53 -95.88
C GLN A 15 -47.50 28.39 -94.60
N PRO A 16 -48.19 29.55 -94.65
CA PRO A 16 -48.45 30.35 -93.46
C PRO A 16 -49.63 29.79 -92.67
N TRP A 17 -49.44 29.56 -91.36
CA TRP A 17 -50.53 29.19 -90.45
C TRP A 17 -51.33 30.44 -90.04
N PRO A 18 -52.68 30.37 -90.00
CA PRO A 18 -53.51 31.49 -89.56
C PRO A 18 -53.40 31.71 -88.04
N GLN A 19 -53.27 32.98 -87.64
CA GLN A 19 -53.29 33.38 -86.23
C GLN A 19 -54.72 33.33 -85.68
N GLN A 20 -54.95 32.52 -84.65
CA GLN A 20 -56.17 32.57 -83.85
C GLN A 20 -55.85 33.25 -82.50
N GLN A 21 -56.55 34.35 -82.25
CA GLN A 21 -56.55 35.08 -80.98
C GLN A 21 -57.36 34.29 -79.95
N TRP A 22 -56.71 33.91 -78.84
CA TRP A 22 -57.38 33.28 -77.71
C TRP A 22 -57.84 34.35 -76.69
N PRO A 23 -59.07 34.27 -76.15
CA PRO A 23 -59.53 35.17 -75.11
C PRO A 23 -58.82 34.85 -73.77
N GLN A 24 -58.35 35.89 -73.08
CA GLN A 24 -57.77 35.74 -71.74
C GLN A 24 -58.87 35.48 -70.70
N GLN A 25 -58.74 34.39 -69.95
CA GLN A 25 -59.53 34.15 -68.74
C GLN A 25 -58.75 34.58 -67.48
N PRO A 26 -59.42 35.13 -66.45
CA PRO A 26 -58.77 35.50 -65.20
C PRO A 26 -58.44 34.25 -64.38
N TYR A 27 -57.17 34.10 -63.99
CA TYR A 27 -56.74 33.02 -63.10
C TYR A 27 -57.16 33.32 -61.65
N PRO A 28 -57.83 32.39 -60.95
CA PRO A 28 -58.07 32.50 -59.51
C PRO A 28 -56.76 32.32 -58.74
N GLN A 29 -56.47 33.21 -57.80
CA GLN A 29 -55.35 33.06 -56.88
C GLN A 29 -55.71 32.05 -55.78
N GLN A 30 -54.88 31.02 -55.64
CA GLN A 30 -54.96 30.10 -54.50
C GLN A 30 -54.10 30.61 -53.33
N PRO A 31 -54.55 30.43 -52.07
CA PRO A 31 -53.72 30.74 -50.91
C PRO A 31 -52.61 29.69 -50.76
N TYR A 32 -51.37 30.14 -50.57
CA TYR A 32 -50.26 29.24 -50.25
C TYR A 32 -50.41 28.67 -48.83
N PRO A 33 -50.31 27.34 -48.63
CA PRO A 33 -50.26 26.77 -47.30
C PRO A 33 -48.94 27.15 -46.60
N GLN A 34 -49.03 27.65 -45.37
CA GLN A 34 -47.85 27.90 -44.55
C GLN A 34 -47.29 26.57 -44.02
N GLN A 35 -46.00 26.34 -44.25
CA GLN A 35 -45.32 25.17 -43.69
C GLN A 35 -45.00 25.41 -42.21
N PRO A 36 -45.21 24.41 -41.33
CA PRO A 36 -44.82 24.50 -39.93
C PRO A 36 -43.31 24.72 -39.82
N TYR A 37 -42.90 25.77 -39.12
CA TYR A 37 -41.50 26.02 -38.82
C TYR A 37 -40.99 24.91 -37.88
N ALA A 38 -40.04 24.10 -38.35
CA ALA A 38 -39.38 23.12 -37.50
C ALA A 38 -38.56 23.86 -36.43
N PRO A 39 -38.65 23.47 -35.13
CA PRO A 39 -37.81 24.07 -34.12
C PRO A 39 -36.33 23.80 -34.44
N PRO A 40 -35.42 24.75 -34.15
CA PRO A 40 -34.01 24.57 -34.42
C PRO A 40 -33.45 23.36 -33.64
N PRO A 41 -32.43 22.68 -34.18
CA PRO A 41 -31.79 21.56 -33.49
C PRO A 41 -31.33 21.98 -32.09
N ALA A 42 -31.65 21.16 -31.09
CA ALA A 42 -31.19 21.40 -29.73
C ALA A 42 -29.66 21.41 -29.70
N LYS A 43 -29.08 22.44 -29.07
CA LYS A 43 -27.63 22.59 -28.94
C LYS A 43 -27.07 21.46 -28.06
N ASP A 44 -26.18 20.65 -28.65
CA ASP A 44 -25.46 19.57 -27.97
C ASP A 44 -24.71 20.09 -26.72
N SER A 45 -24.93 19.40 -25.60
CA SER A 45 -24.29 19.56 -24.30
C SER A 45 -22.82 19.09 -24.23
N GLY A 46 -22.05 19.24 -25.31
CA GLY A 46 -20.63 18.84 -25.37
C GLY A 46 -19.76 19.47 -24.28
N GLY A 47 -20.12 20.64 -23.78
CA GLY A 47 -19.43 21.27 -22.63
C GLY A 47 -19.55 20.48 -21.32
N LYS A 48 -20.69 19.84 -21.05
CA LYS A 48 -20.87 19.00 -19.85
C LYS A 48 -20.06 17.72 -19.95
N THR A 49 -20.03 17.11 -21.14
CA THR A 49 -19.23 15.90 -21.40
C THR A 49 -17.74 16.19 -21.21
N ILE A 50 -17.23 17.32 -21.71
CA ILE A 50 -15.83 17.71 -21.53
C ILE A 50 -15.49 17.95 -20.05
N ILE A 51 -16.37 18.61 -19.29
CA ILE A 51 -16.16 18.83 -17.85
C ILE A 51 -16.14 17.50 -17.08
N ILE A 52 -17.03 16.56 -17.41
CA ILE A 52 -17.08 15.23 -16.78
C ILE A 52 -15.79 14.46 -17.08
N VAL A 53 -15.31 14.47 -18.32
CA VAL A 53 -14.07 13.78 -18.71
C VAL A 53 -12.87 14.36 -17.95
N ILE A 54 -12.75 15.69 -17.85
CA ILE A 54 -11.67 16.33 -17.09
C ILE A 54 -11.77 15.96 -15.60
N ALA A 55 -12.96 15.98 -15.02
CA ALA A 55 -13.15 15.61 -13.62
C ALA A 55 -12.73 14.16 -13.33
N VAL A 56 -13.09 13.23 -14.23
CA VAL A 56 -12.69 11.81 -14.11
C VAL A 56 -11.17 11.67 -14.20
N ILE A 57 -10.52 12.36 -15.14
CA ILE A 57 -9.05 12.32 -15.29
C ILE A 57 -8.37 12.83 -14.02
N VAL A 58 -8.84 13.93 -13.45
CA VAL A 58 -8.27 14.49 -12.22
C VAL A 58 -8.41 13.51 -11.05
N ILE A 59 -9.57 12.88 -10.89
CA ILE A 59 -9.80 11.87 -9.83
C ILE A 59 -8.85 10.68 -10.00
N VAL A 60 -8.68 10.20 -11.24
CA VAL A 60 -7.76 9.08 -11.53
C VAL A 60 -6.31 9.47 -11.19
N ILE A 61 -5.86 10.68 -11.56
CA ILE A 61 -4.52 11.16 -11.24
C ILE A 61 -4.32 11.23 -9.72
N VAL A 62 -5.28 11.79 -8.98
CA VAL A 62 -5.22 11.87 -7.52
C VAL A 62 -5.17 10.48 -6.89
N ALA A 63 -5.97 9.53 -7.38
CA ALA A 63 -5.98 8.16 -6.89
C ALA A 63 -4.64 7.45 -7.15
N VAL A 64 -4.04 7.65 -8.31
CA VAL A 64 -2.71 7.09 -8.64
C VAL A 64 -1.63 7.69 -7.76
N ILE A 65 -1.63 9.01 -7.56
CA ILE A 65 -0.66 9.68 -6.68
C ILE A 65 -0.83 9.18 -5.24
N ALA A 66 -2.06 9.07 -4.74
CA ALA A 66 -2.33 8.55 -3.40
C ALA A 66 -1.88 7.09 -3.24
N ALA A 67 -2.11 6.25 -4.26
CA ALA A 67 -1.65 4.86 -4.25
C ALA A 67 -0.12 4.76 -4.25
N VAL A 68 0.56 5.57 -5.04
CA VAL A 68 2.04 5.64 -5.06
C VAL A 68 2.56 6.16 -3.73
N ALA A 69 1.98 7.23 -3.18
CA ALA A 69 2.36 7.76 -1.88
C ALA A 69 2.12 6.75 -0.76
N ALA A 70 1.02 6.00 -0.79
CA ALA A 70 0.75 4.92 0.15
C ALA A 70 1.77 3.78 0.01
N ALA A 71 2.13 3.39 -1.22
CA ALA A 71 3.17 2.40 -1.45
C ALA A 71 4.54 2.88 -0.92
N PHE A 72 4.92 4.12 -1.19
CA PHE A 72 6.13 4.72 -0.62
C PHE A 72 6.06 4.83 0.89
N TYR A 73 4.91 5.19 1.47
CA TYR A 73 4.72 5.25 2.92
C TYR A 73 4.79 3.86 3.55
N LEU A 74 4.33 2.80 2.90
CA LEU A 74 4.45 1.42 3.38
C LEU A 74 5.88 0.89 3.23
N LEU A 75 6.61 1.31 2.20
CA LEU A 75 8.02 0.94 1.98
C LEU A 75 8.98 1.75 2.87
N ALA A 76 8.63 3.00 3.17
CA ALA A 76 9.35 3.90 4.07
C ALA A 76 8.79 3.87 5.50
N ALA A 77 7.74 3.08 5.74
CA ALA A 77 7.28 2.80 7.08
C ALA A 77 8.50 2.28 7.83
N PRO A 78 8.85 2.87 8.97
CA PRO A 78 9.95 2.35 9.76
C PRO A 78 9.65 0.88 9.99
N VAL A 79 10.58 0.01 9.58
CA VAL A 79 10.63 -1.35 10.11
C VAL A 79 10.56 -1.14 11.62
N ILE A 80 9.40 -1.41 12.23
CA ILE A 80 9.25 -1.42 13.68
C ILE A 80 10.40 -2.31 14.12
N ASN A 81 11.38 -1.72 14.81
CA ASN A 81 12.66 -2.36 15.06
C ASN A 81 12.40 -3.75 15.61
N ASN A 82 12.43 -4.77 14.74
CA ASN A 82 12.52 -6.15 15.17
C ASN A 82 13.85 -6.12 15.89
N ALA A 83 13.84 -6.18 17.23
CA ALA A 83 15.07 -6.20 17.97
C ALA A 83 15.83 -7.42 17.48
N THR A 84 16.81 -7.21 16.60
CA THR A 84 17.57 -8.32 16.00
C THR A 84 18.48 -8.96 17.03
N GLN A 85 18.65 -8.32 18.18
CA GLN A 85 19.54 -8.70 19.26
C GLN A 85 18.86 -8.50 20.60
N LEU A 86 19.07 -9.46 21.49
CA LEU A 86 18.73 -9.33 22.90
C LEU A 86 19.68 -8.31 23.52
N ARG A 87 19.13 -7.24 24.11
CA ARG A 87 19.90 -6.27 24.88
C ARG A 87 19.31 -6.18 26.27
N VAL A 88 20.20 -6.10 27.25
CA VAL A 88 19.84 -5.93 28.65
C VAL A 88 20.63 -4.77 29.23
N VAL A 89 20.10 -4.20 30.32
CA VAL A 89 20.88 -3.38 31.24
C VAL A 89 20.96 -4.13 32.55
N MET A 90 22.15 -4.13 33.15
CA MET A 90 22.38 -4.67 34.47
C MET A 90 22.45 -3.50 35.45
N THR A 91 21.74 -3.62 36.55
CA THR A 91 21.80 -2.67 37.66
C THR A 91 22.11 -3.44 38.93
N PRO A 92 23.26 -3.17 39.58
CA PRO A 92 23.45 -3.64 40.95
C PRO A 92 22.41 -2.98 41.83
N ASP A 93 21.61 -3.78 42.52
CA ASP A 93 20.92 -3.32 43.71
C ASP A 93 21.77 -3.67 44.94
N SER A 94 21.32 -3.26 46.14
CA SER A 94 22.12 -3.46 47.36
C SER A 94 22.32 -4.93 47.76
N SER A 95 21.71 -5.90 47.07
CA SER A 95 21.76 -7.31 47.44
C SER A 95 21.85 -8.30 46.26
N ASN A 96 21.43 -7.91 45.06
CA ASN A 96 21.26 -8.72 43.88
C ASN A 96 21.66 -7.94 42.62
N TRP A 97 21.84 -8.66 41.52
CA TRP A 97 21.90 -8.08 40.18
C TRP A 97 20.48 -8.09 39.59
N THR A 98 19.99 -6.92 39.22
CA THR A 98 18.76 -6.80 38.44
C THR A 98 19.13 -6.61 36.96
N VAL A 99 18.69 -7.54 36.11
CA VAL A 99 18.92 -7.51 34.67
C VAL A 99 17.61 -7.19 33.97
N THR A 100 17.47 -5.98 33.46
CA THR A 100 16.28 -5.53 32.73
C THR A 100 16.47 -5.70 31.23
N VAL A 101 15.52 -6.36 30.57
CA VAL A 101 15.48 -6.49 29.12
C VAL A 101 15.15 -5.13 28.50
N LEU A 102 16.06 -4.59 27.70
CA LEU A 102 15.85 -3.36 26.92
C LEU A 102 15.18 -3.67 25.59
N THR A 103 15.64 -4.73 24.92
CA THR A 103 15.11 -5.18 23.64
C THR A 103 15.24 -6.70 23.53
N ALA A 104 14.27 -7.37 22.91
CA ALA A 104 14.28 -8.82 22.73
C ALA A 104 13.75 -9.20 21.33
N PRO A 105 14.41 -10.13 20.61
CA PRO A 105 13.89 -10.70 19.37
C PRO A 105 12.47 -11.26 19.54
N ASN A 106 11.64 -11.05 18.52
CA ASN A 106 10.29 -11.59 18.48
C ASN A 106 10.31 -13.12 18.59
N GLY A 107 9.36 -13.68 19.34
CA GLY A 107 9.23 -15.12 19.51
C GLY A 107 10.16 -15.75 20.54
N LEU A 108 10.93 -14.97 21.31
CA LEU A 108 11.59 -15.49 22.51
C LEU A 108 10.55 -15.80 23.57
N LEU A 109 10.42 -17.07 23.94
CA LEU A 109 9.53 -17.53 24.99
C LEU A 109 10.34 -17.85 26.25
N PRO A 110 9.79 -17.62 27.45
CA PRO A 110 10.45 -18.02 28.70
C PRO A 110 10.77 -19.52 28.79
N SER A 111 10.01 -20.38 28.09
CA SER A 111 10.21 -21.83 28.08
C SER A 111 11.34 -22.31 27.16
N THR A 112 11.74 -21.49 26.18
CA THR A 112 12.78 -21.82 25.18
C THR A 112 13.98 -20.88 25.22
N THR A 113 13.99 -19.98 26.19
CA THR A 113 15.11 -19.09 26.51
C THR A 113 15.73 -19.55 27.81
N TYR A 114 17.05 -19.71 27.82
CA TYR A 114 17.78 -20.36 28.90
C TYR A 114 18.86 -19.46 29.46
N LEU A 115 19.02 -19.50 30.78
CA LEU A 115 20.10 -18.86 31.51
C LEU A 115 21.17 -19.91 31.85
N THR A 116 22.42 -19.56 31.66
CA THR A 116 23.60 -20.27 32.20
C THR A 116 24.46 -19.23 32.91
N ILE A 117 25.00 -19.56 34.08
CA ILE A 117 25.95 -18.69 34.77
C ILE A 117 27.24 -19.47 34.99
N LEU A 118 28.34 -18.91 34.52
CA LEU A 118 29.68 -19.40 34.75
C LEU A 118 30.32 -18.61 35.89
N ASN A 119 31.07 -19.26 36.76
CA ASN A 119 31.89 -18.59 37.77
C ASN A 119 33.07 -17.84 37.10
N PRO A 120 33.80 -16.99 37.84
CA PRO A 120 34.93 -16.23 37.29
C PRO A 120 36.07 -17.08 36.72
N THR A 121 36.13 -18.38 37.04
CA THR A 121 37.11 -19.34 36.51
C THR A 121 36.60 -20.10 35.28
N GLY A 122 35.37 -19.85 34.83
CA GLY A 122 34.73 -20.48 33.67
C GLY A 122 33.95 -21.77 33.97
N GLY A 123 33.90 -22.23 35.23
CA GLY A 123 33.10 -23.38 35.64
C GLY A 123 31.61 -23.05 35.74
N THR A 124 30.73 -24.03 35.56
CA THR A 124 29.27 -23.81 35.59
C THR A 124 28.75 -23.66 37.02
N SER A 125 28.23 -22.47 37.37
CA SER A 125 27.52 -22.20 38.63
C SER A 125 26.01 -22.45 38.51
N LEU A 126 25.42 -22.08 37.38
CA LEU A 126 24.04 -22.39 37.00
C LEU A 126 24.07 -23.08 35.65
N ALA A 127 23.64 -24.35 35.62
CA ALA A 127 23.45 -25.08 34.37
C ALA A 127 22.36 -24.42 33.52
N ARG A 128 22.31 -24.79 32.23
CA ARG A 128 21.34 -24.23 31.28
C ARG A 128 19.90 -24.50 31.74
N THR A 129 19.25 -23.48 32.31
CA THR A 129 17.91 -23.55 32.90
C THR A 129 16.97 -22.59 32.16
N ALA A 130 15.78 -23.06 31.78
CA ALA A 130 14.80 -22.23 31.10
C ALA A 130 14.29 -21.12 32.02
N PHE A 131 14.01 -19.93 31.47
CA PHE A 131 13.51 -18.79 32.27
C PHE A 131 12.24 -19.16 33.03
N SER A 132 11.32 -19.89 32.40
CA SER A 132 10.08 -20.37 33.04
C SER A 132 10.30 -21.38 34.18
N SER A 133 11.51 -21.91 34.34
CA SER A 133 11.87 -22.86 35.40
C SER A 133 12.75 -22.24 36.49
N LEU A 134 13.25 -21.03 36.26
CA LEU A 134 13.97 -20.27 37.27
C LEU A 134 13.04 -20.00 38.45
N ASN A 135 13.58 -20.18 39.65
CA ASN A 135 12.87 -19.93 40.89
C ASN A 135 13.89 -19.62 41.97
N TRP A 136 13.54 -18.66 42.82
CA TRP A 136 14.44 -18.15 43.83
C TRP A 136 14.96 -19.22 44.81
N PRO A 137 14.12 -20.10 45.40
CA PRO A 137 14.57 -21.04 46.43
C PRO A 137 15.63 -22.06 45.97
N VAL A 138 15.60 -22.46 44.69
CA VAL A 138 16.54 -23.46 44.14
C VAL A 138 17.70 -22.80 43.43
N HIS A 139 17.40 -21.82 42.57
CA HIS A 139 18.37 -21.25 41.65
C HIS A 139 18.99 -19.96 42.15
N HIS A 140 18.39 -19.29 43.14
CA HIS A 140 18.72 -17.91 43.51
C HIS A 140 18.71 -16.95 42.32
N VAL A 141 17.85 -17.29 41.36
CA VAL A 141 17.52 -16.48 40.20
C VAL A 141 16.04 -16.62 39.97
N GLU A 142 15.39 -15.50 39.68
CA GLU A 142 13.99 -15.45 39.30
C GLU A 142 13.82 -14.63 38.02
N PHE A 143 12.92 -15.07 37.16
CA PHE A 143 12.47 -14.31 36.00
C PHE A 143 11.11 -13.69 36.33
N ASP A 144 11.04 -12.35 36.30
CA ASP A 144 9.82 -11.60 36.53
C ASP A 144 9.31 -11.00 35.22
N HIS A 145 8.09 -11.35 34.87
CA HIS A 145 7.45 -10.93 33.63
C HIS A 145 6.67 -9.63 33.87
N GLN A 146 7.20 -8.51 33.39
CA GLN A 146 6.61 -7.20 33.65
C GLN A 146 5.36 -6.92 32.79
N ASN A 147 5.16 -7.70 31.72
CA ASN A 147 3.98 -7.59 30.86
C ASN A 147 3.22 -8.92 30.74
N PRO A 148 2.39 -9.28 31.73
CA PRO A 148 1.70 -10.58 31.77
C PRO A 148 0.70 -10.82 30.62
N LEU A 149 0.38 -9.81 29.82
CA LEU A 149 -0.46 -9.95 28.63
C LEU A 149 0.33 -10.49 27.43
N SER A 150 1.67 -10.40 27.47
CA SER A 150 2.56 -11.06 26.53
C SER A 150 2.86 -12.47 26.99
N SER A 151 3.05 -13.39 26.04
CA SER A 151 3.65 -14.70 26.32
C SER A 151 5.15 -14.74 25.98
N GLN A 152 5.65 -13.66 25.37
CA GLN A 152 7.01 -13.52 24.89
C GLN A 152 7.81 -12.63 25.83
N ILE A 153 9.11 -12.94 25.95
CA ILE A 153 10.07 -12.08 26.62
C ILE A 153 10.11 -10.75 25.88
N GLY A 154 9.89 -9.66 26.61
CA GLY A 154 9.76 -8.33 26.06
C GLY A 154 10.57 -7.29 26.83
N THR A 155 10.60 -6.08 26.29
CA THR A 155 11.18 -4.93 26.99
C THR A 155 10.51 -4.75 28.36
N GLY A 156 11.33 -4.54 29.37
CA GLY A 156 10.90 -4.36 30.76
C GLY A 156 11.04 -5.61 31.62
N ASP A 157 10.98 -6.82 31.03
CA ASP A 157 11.14 -8.07 31.78
C ASP A 157 12.47 -8.12 32.54
N GLN A 158 12.47 -8.82 33.68
CA GLN A 158 13.61 -8.78 34.61
C GLN A 158 14.11 -10.18 34.98
N LEU A 159 15.43 -10.29 35.15
CA LEU A 159 16.03 -11.36 35.95
C LEU A 159 16.60 -10.75 37.21
N THR A 160 16.21 -11.30 38.36
CA THR A 160 16.84 -10.99 39.64
C THR A 160 17.80 -12.12 39.96
N ILE A 161 19.08 -11.81 40.14
CA ILE A 161 20.16 -12.80 40.34
C ILE A 161 20.88 -12.49 41.66
N ASP A 162 20.95 -13.45 42.56
CA ASP A 162 21.64 -13.32 43.85
C ASP A 162 23.13 -13.01 43.68
N SER A 163 23.56 -11.85 44.19
CA SER A 163 24.95 -11.39 44.07
C SER A 163 25.92 -12.13 44.99
N VAL A 164 25.42 -12.78 46.05
CA VAL A 164 26.21 -13.59 46.98
C VAL A 164 26.52 -14.95 46.36
N ARG A 165 25.52 -15.57 45.71
CA ARG A 165 25.71 -16.87 45.02
C ARG A 165 26.43 -16.71 43.68
N TYR A 166 26.11 -15.65 42.93
CA TYR A 166 26.70 -15.33 41.64
C TYR A 166 27.52 -14.05 41.73
N VAL A 167 28.74 -14.21 42.23
CA VAL A 167 29.65 -13.12 42.55
C VAL A 167 30.09 -12.32 41.32
N THR A 168 30.56 -11.09 41.55
CA THR A 168 31.18 -10.23 40.53
C THR A 168 32.23 -10.99 39.71
N GLY A 169 32.21 -10.79 38.40
CA GLY A 169 33.07 -11.50 37.45
C GLY A 169 32.52 -12.84 36.98
N SER A 170 31.39 -13.32 37.53
CA SER A 170 30.64 -14.41 36.91
C SER A 170 30.12 -13.99 35.54
N VAL A 171 29.98 -14.93 34.61
CA VAL A 171 29.47 -14.68 33.26
C VAL A 171 28.04 -15.19 33.15
N MET A 172 27.11 -14.28 32.90
CA MET A 172 25.75 -14.60 32.51
C MET A 172 25.68 -14.87 31.00
N GLN A 173 25.11 -16.00 30.62
CA GLN A 173 24.80 -16.33 29.23
C GLN A 173 23.31 -16.60 29.06
N ILE A 174 22.69 -15.87 28.15
CA ILE A 174 21.31 -16.11 27.71
C ILE A 174 21.37 -16.77 26.34
N SER A 175 20.67 -17.89 26.19
CA SER A 175 20.68 -18.71 24.97
C SER A 175 19.29 -19.20 24.60
N ASN A 176 19.12 -19.65 23.36
CA ASN A 176 17.96 -20.44 22.92
C ASN A 176 18.45 -21.73 22.24
N SER A 177 17.59 -22.38 21.45
CA SER A 177 17.98 -23.57 20.66
C SER A 177 18.96 -23.26 19.53
N GLY A 178 19.03 -22.01 19.07
CA GLY A 178 19.92 -21.56 18.00
C GLY A 178 21.31 -21.12 18.46
N GLY A 179 21.53 -20.91 19.76
CA GLY A 179 22.83 -20.55 20.33
C GLY A 179 22.75 -19.49 21.43
N ILE A 180 23.90 -18.89 21.73
CA ILE A 180 24.02 -17.79 22.71
C ILE A 180 23.49 -16.50 22.08
N LEU A 181 22.54 -15.86 22.74
CA LEU A 181 21.94 -14.58 22.37
C LEU A 181 22.66 -13.40 23.05
N LEU A 182 23.15 -13.61 24.27
CA LEU A 182 23.86 -12.62 25.06
C LEU A 182 24.88 -13.32 25.97
N SER A 183 26.07 -12.73 26.13
CA SER A 183 27.05 -13.11 27.15
C SER A 183 27.60 -11.85 27.81
N GLN A 184 27.48 -11.73 29.14
CA GLN A 184 27.87 -10.52 29.88
C GLN A 184 28.38 -10.87 31.28
N ASN A 185 29.38 -10.12 31.77
CA ASN A 185 29.86 -10.25 33.15
C ASN A 185 28.87 -9.61 34.14
N LEU A 186 28.70 -10.23 35.30
CA LEU A 186 28.04 -9.64 36.46
C LEU A 186 29.01 -8.64 37.12
N GLN A 187 28.67 -7.35 37.12
CA GLN A 187 29.51 -6.26 37.62
C GLN A 187 28.69 -5.03 38.05
#